data_AF-A0A7J5ASR0-F1
#
_entry.id   AF-A0A7J5ASR0-F1
#
_cell.length_a   1.000
_cell.length_b   1.000
_cell.length_c   1.000
_cell.angle_alpha   90.00
_cell.angle_beta   90.00
_cell.angle_gamma   90.00
#
_symmetry.space_group_name_H-M   'P 1'
#
loop_
_entity.id
_entity.type
_entity.pdbx_description
1 polymer ?
#
loop_
_entity_poly.entity_id
_entity_poly.type
_entity_poly.pdbx_seq_one_letter_code
_entity_poly.pdbx_strand_id
1 'polypeptide(L)'
;MNHLINTGKKRTILISISILLISIHTIYFYHSVRPEIEVKKLISQLVRFSLTLGLLIMVYKGKSWAKNISLVLFSIAVLIASVSFFTINAPILNKIPLIVMIFIYSMAIHHFGFSSSYKAFFDFQNSGTRSFSTEQTIISKKIENTNVETVISSYDSIMETNKFWNIIETTKNKSLGDYEQQQIELEKELYKLTANEVLEFDNKFRTLRGNIYNWDFWAAAYIINGGCSDDCFSDFRGWLIGQGKSVFENAIINIESLTELKDTNDGDWEGLSYIATSVYEEKTGKEMSIGISENFNITGEEWDEDSDDLKNRYPKLWATFGME
;
A
#
# COMPACT_ATOMS: atom_id res chain seq x y z
N MET A 1 -1.67 4.77 -1.39
CA MET A 1 -0.39 4.66 -0.63
C MET A 1 0.69 5.41 -1.42
N ASN A 2 1.45 6.33 -0.82
CA ASN A 2 2.44 7.16 -1.55
C ASN A 2 3.33 6.29 -2.47
N HIS A 3 3.41 6.63 -3.77
CA HIS A 3 4.16 5.88 -4.80
C HIS A 3 5.60 5.54 -4.36
N LEU A 4 6.22 6.42 -3.58
CA LEU A 4 7.55 6.25 -3.03
C LEU A 4 7.63 5.12 -1.98
N ILE A 5 6.59 4.97 -1.16
CA ILE A 5 6.44 3.88 -0.17
C ILE A 5 6.23 2.55 -0.89
N ASN A 6 5.37 2.50 -1.91
CA ASN A 6 5.11 1.28 -2.68
C ASN A 6 6.39 0.82 -3.41
N THR A 7 7.12 1.76 -3.99
CA THR A 7 8.44 1.51 -4.59
C THR A 7 9.42 0.97 -3.55
N GLY A 8 9.45 1.55 -2.34
CA GLY A 8 10.27 1.07 -1.23
C GLY A 8 9.93 -0.36 -0.81
N LYS A 9 8.64 -0.67 -0.67
CA LYS A 9 8.12 -2.01 -0.35
C LYS A 9 8.53 -3.04 -1.41
N LYS A 10 8.20 -2.79 -2.68
CA LYS A 10 8.49 -3.69 -3.81
C LYS A 10 10.00 -3.96 -3.93
N ARG A 11 10.85 -2.93 -3.86
CA ARG A 11 12.31 -3.08 -3.94
C ARG A 11 12.89 -3.84 -2.75
N THR A 12 12.37 -3.62 -1.55
CA THR A 12 12.80 -4.35 -0.33
C THR A 12 12.52 -5.85 -0.47
N ILE A 13 11.35 -6.22 -0.99
CA ILE A 13 10.99 -7.62 -1.26
C ILE A 13 11.93 -8.22 -2.33
N LEU A 14 12.10 -7.54 -3.46
CA LEU A 14 12.91 -8.03 -4.58
C LEU A 14 14.38 -8.26 -4.17
N ILE A 15 14.98 -7.32 -3.43
CA ILE A 15 16.35 -7.45 -2.91
C ILE A 15 16.43 -8.60 -1.91
N SER A 16 15.44 -8.75 -1.03
CA SER A 16 15.40 -9.86 -0.06
C SER A 16 15.32 -11.22 -0.76
N ILE A 17 14.49 -11.34 -1.79
CA ILE A 17 14.39 -12.55 -2.63
C ILE A 17 15.73 -12.83 -3.31
N SER A 18 16.38 -11.82 -3.86
CA SER A 18 17.69 -11.97 -4.52
C SER A 18 18.76 -12.49 -3.56
N ILE A 19 18.78 -11.99 -2.32
CA ILE A 19 19.69 -12.45 -1.25
C ILE A 19 19.41 -13.92 -0.86
N LEU A 20 18.13 -14.31 -0.78
CA LEU A 20 17.76 -15.69 -0.44
C LEU A 20 18.10 -16.64 -1.59
N LEU A 21 17.88 -16.25 -2.84
CA LEU A 21 18.22 -17.02 -4.03
C LEU A 21 19.72 -17.29 -4.12
N ILE A 22 20.57 -16.28 -3.90
CA ILE A 22 22.03 -16.51 -3.89
C ILE A 22 22.43 -17.43 -2.74
N SER A 23 21.79 -17.33 -1.57
CA SER A 23 22.05 -18.26 -0.47
C SER A 23 21.67 -19.70 -0.85
N ILE A 24 20.50 -19.93 -1.43
CA ILE A 24 20.07 -21.26 -1.89
C ILE A 24 21.04 -21.80 -2.95
N HIS A 25 21.40 -20.97 -3.92
CA HIS A 25 22.35 -21.33 -4.97
C HIS A 25 23.70 -21.76 -4.38
N THR A 26 24.23 -21.05 -3.37
CA THR A 26 25.50 -21.44 -2.72
C THR A 26 25.42 -22.76 -1.98
N ILE A 27 24.26 -23.09 -1.38
CA ILE A 27 24.04 -24.38 -0.71
C ILE A 27 24.00 -25.49 -1.75
N TYR A 28 23.18 -25.32 -2.78
CA TYR A 28 23.05 -26.28 -3.87
C TYR A 28 24.41 -26.55 -4.53
N PHE A 29 25.12 -25.49 -4.95
CA PHE A 29 26.39 -25.61 -5.64
C PHE A 29 27.47 -26.31 -4.81
N TYR A 30 27.52 -26.06 -3.49
CA TYR A 30 28.47 -26.72 -2.60
C TYR A 30 28.26 -28.25 -2.55
N HIS A 31 26.99 -28.67 -2.50
CA HIS A 31 26.64 -30.08 -2.35
C HIS A 31 26.53 -30.84 -3.68
N SER A 32 26.15 -30.17 -4.78
CA SER A 32 25.97 -30.82 -6.09
C SER A 32 27.29 -31.29 -6.72
N VAL A 33 28.41 -30.67 -6.34
CA VAL A 33 29.74 -31.04 -6.83
C VAL A 33 30.43 -32.12 -5.98
N ARG A 34 29.78 -32.58 -4.90
CA ARG A 34 30.32 -33.61 -4.00
C ARG A 34 29.53 -34.92 -4.15
N PRO A 35 30.20 -36.08 -4.09
CA PRO A 35 29.53 -37.37 -4.19
C PRO A 35 28.63 -37.69 -2.98
N GLU A 36 28.91 -37.10 -1.82
CA GLU A 36 28.15 -37.30 -0.59
C GLU A 36 27.74 -35.97 0.05
N ILE A 37 26.57 -35.96 0.70
CA ILE A 37 26.08 -34.78 1.41
C ILE A 37 26.78 -34.67 2.77
N GLU A 38 27.60 -33.64 2.93
CA GLU A 38 28.16 -33.27 4.25
C GLU A 38 27.09 -32.71 5.18
N VAL A 39 26.43 -33.58 5.94
CA VAL A 39 25.29 -33.24 6.82
C VAL A 39 25.61 -32.09 7.78
N LYS A 40 26.80 -32.07 8.40
CA LYS A 40 27.21 -30.98 9.31
C LYS A 40 27.26 -29.62 8.61
N LYS A 41 27.77 -29.60 7.38
CA LYS A 41 27.87 -28.37 6.59
C LYS A 41 26.49 -27.91 6.12
N LEU A 42 25.66 -28.84 5.67
CA LEU A 42 24.28 -28.58 5.27
C LEU A 42 23.47 -27.96 6.42
N ILE A 43 23.53 -28.56 7.61
CA ILE A 43 22.84 -28.03 8.80
C ILE A 43 23.30 -26.60 9.11
N SER A 44 24.62 -26.35 9.12
CA SER A 44 25.15 -25.00 9.36
C SER A 44 24.67 -23.99 8.33
N GLN A 45 24.59 -24.39 7.05
CA GLN A 45 24.10 -23.55 5.97
C GLN A 45 22.59 -23.27 6.07
N LEU A 46 21.78 -24.26 6.45
CA LEU A 46 20.35 -24.10 6.68
C LEU A 46 20.08 -23.17 7.86
N VAL A 47 20.83 -23.30 8.96
CA VAL A 47 20.75 -22.37 10.10
C VAL A 47 21.09 -20.95 9.65
N ARG A 48 22.19 -20.76 8.90
CA ARG A 48 22.56 -19.45 8.34
C ARG A 48 21.48 -18.88 7.43
N PHE A 49 20.87 -19.71 6.58
CA PHE A 49 19.77 -19.30 5.71
C PHE A 49 18.56 -18.83 6.52
N SER A 50 18.13 -19.59 7.52
CA SER A 50 17.03 -19.22 8.41
C SER A 50 17.29 -17.93 9.18
N LEU A 51 18.52 -17.73 9.67
CA LEU A 51 18.93 -16.47 10.30
C LEU A 51 18.88 -15.29 9.32
N THR A 52 19.30 -15.50 8.07
CA THR A 52 19.26 -14.48 7.02
C THR A 52 17.82 -14.11 6.69
N LEU A 53 16.95 -15.11 6.53
CA LEU A 53 15.51 -14.91 6.31
C LEU A 53 14.88 -14.13 7.46
N GLY A 54 15.13 -14.54 8.71
CA GLY A 54 14.64 -13.84 9.90
C GLY A 54 15.13 -12.40 9.98
N LEU A 55 16.40 -12.15 9.66
CA LEU A 55 16.97 -10.80 9.61
C LEU A 55 16.27 -9.93 8.56
N LEU A 56 16.07 -10.44 7.34
CA LEU A 56 15.38 -9.73 6.25
C LEU A 56 13.90 -9.45 6.58
N ILE A 57 13.21 -10.38 7.25
CA ILE A 57 11.85 -10.15 7.76
C ILE A 57 11.83 -9.01 8.77
N MET A 58 12.82 -8.94 9.67
CA MET A 58 12.92 -7.85 10.65
C MET A 58 13.24 -6.51 10.00
N VAL A 59 14.05 -6.50 8.94
CA VAL A 59 14.28 -5.32 8.09
C VAL A 59 12.98 -4.86 7.43
N TYR A 60 12.19 -5.80 6.89
CA TYR A 60 10.90 -5.52 6.28
C TYR A 60 9.89 -4.96 7.28
N LYS A 61 9.87 -5.46 8.52
CA LYS A 61 9.06 -4.93 9.64
C LYS A 61 9.56 -3.60 10.21
N GLY A 62 10.53 -2.94 9.57
CA GLY A 62 11.03 -1.63 9.99
C GLY A 62 11.96 -1.65 11.22
N LYS A 63 12.48 -2.79 11.67
CA LYS A 63 13.35 -2.81 12.88
C LYS A 63 14.71 -2.17 12.60
N SER A 64 14.98 -1.03 13.27
CA SER A 64 16.23 -0.27 13.12
C SER A 64 17.50 -1.08 13.40
N TRP A 65 17.48 -1.94 14.42
CA TRP A 65 18.62 -2.80 14.74
C TRP A 65 18.92 -3.79 13.61
N ALA A 66 17.89 -4.37 12.99
CA ALA A 66 18.03 -5.34 11.91
C ALA A 66 18.59 -4.68 10.65
N LYS A 67 18.15 -3.45 10.33
CA LYS A 67 18.72 -2.63 9.26
C LYS A 67 20.22 -2.41 9.46
N ASN A 68 20.62 -1.93 10.64
CA ASN A 68 22.02 -1.62 10.93
C ASN A 68 22.91 -2.87 10.89
N ILE A 69 22.44 -3.99 11.47
CA ILE A 69 23.15 -5.27 11.40
C ILE A 69 23.30 -5.72 9.95
N SER A 70 22.24 -5.63 9.14
CA SER A 70 22.28 -6.01 7.72
C SER A 70 23.31 -5.21 6.94
N LEU A 71 23.36 -3.88 7.15
CA LEU A 71 24.35 -3.01 6.50
C LEU A 71 25.79 -3.41 6.84
N VAL A 72 26.06 -3.73 8.12
CA VAL A 72 27.39 -4.18 8.55
C VAL A 72 27.74 -5.54 7.92
N LEU A 73 26.84 -6.53 8.01
CA LEU A 73 27.08 -7.87 7.50
C LEU A 73 27.28 -7.88 5.97
N PHE A 74 26.46 -7.15 5.23
CA PHE A 74 26.58 -7.06 3.78
C PHE A 74 27.85 -6.32 3.36
N SER A 75 28.26 -5.28 4.09
CA SER A 75 29.52 -4.58 3.82
C SER A 75 30.74 -5.50 4.01
N ILE A 76 30.73 -6.31 5.09
CA ILE A 76 31.77 -7.32 5.33
C ILE A 76 31.75 -8.38 4.23
N ALA A 77 30.57 -8.86 3.83
CA ALA A 77 30.45 -9.85 2.77
C ALA A 77 30.99 -9.35 1.42
N VAL A 78 30.71 -8.10 1.05
CA VAL A 78 31.25 -7.47 -0.16
C VAL A 78 32.77 -7.36 -0.09
N LEU A 79 33.34 -6.95 1.05
CA LEU A 79 34.80 -6.88 1.23
C LEU A 79 35.45 -8.27 1.10
N ILE A 80 34.91 -9.28 1.79
CA ILE A 80 35.42 -10.66 1.74
C ILE A 80 35.33 -11.21 0.32
N ALA A 81 34.20 -11.00 -0.37
CA ALA A 81 34.01 -11.48 -1.74
C ALA A 81 34.97 -10.77 -2.72
N SER A 82 35.21 -9.48 -2.54
CA SER A 82 36.15 -8.71 -3.34
C SER A 82 37.59 -9.20 -3.15
N VAL A 83 38.04 -9.41 -1.92
CA VAL A 83 39.37 -9.99 -1.64
C VAL A 83 39.47 -11.41 -2.18
N SER A 84 38.43 -12.23 -2.01
CA SER A 84 38.38 -13.61 -2.51
C SER A 84 38.47 -13.67 -4.04
N PHE A 85 37.87 -12.70 -4.72
CA PHE A 85 37.90 -12.59 -6.18
C PHE A 85 39.34 -12.48 -6.71
N PHE A 86 40.21 -11.71 -6.03
CA PHE A 86 41.61 -11.53 -6.43
C PHE A 86 42.55 -12.61 -5.91
N THR A 87 42.24 -13.23 -4.77
CA THR A 87 43.13 -14.20 -4.11
C THR A 87 42.93 -15.63 -4.58
N ILE A 88 41.72 -16.01 -5.00
CA ILE A 88 41.44 -17.37 -5.48
C ILE A 88 42.02 -17.54 -6.89
N ASN A 89 43.02 -18.41 -7.03
CA ASN A 89 43.55 -18.84 -8.32
C ASN A 89 42.62 -19.88 -8.96
N ALA A 90 41.54 -19.41 -9.58
CA ALA A 90 40.60 -20.21 -10.35
C ALA A 90 40.15 -19.47 -11.62
N PRO A 91 39.66 -20.17 -12.65
CA PRO A 91 39.06 -19.55 -13.83
C PRO A 91 37.91 -18.62 -13.45
N ILE A 92 37.67 -17.58 -14.27
CA ILE A 92 36.62 -16.56 -14.05
C ILE A 92 35.23 -17.20 -13.86
N LEU A 93 34.94 -18.29 -14.56
CA LEU A 93 33.66 -19.01 -14.47
C LEU A 93 33.36 -19.44 -13.01
N ASN A 94 34.38 -19.88 -12.27
CA ASN A 94 34.22 -20.32 -10.88
C ASN A 94 34.07 -19.13 -9.91
N LYS A 95 34.37 -17.91 -10.36
CA LYS A 95 34.23 -16.68 -9.59
C LYS A 95 32.89 -15.97 -9.83
N ILE A 96 32.07 -16.43 -10.77
CA ILE A 96 30.74 -15.85 -11.05
C ILE A 96 29.89 -15.69 -9.78
N PRO A 97 29.80 -16.67 -8.86
CA PRO A 97 29.02 -16.49 -7.63
C PRO A 97 29.53 -15.33 -6.76
N LEU A 98 30.84 -15.06 -6.75
CA LEU A 98 31.42 -13.92 -6.03
C LEU A 98 31.01 -12.59 -6.67
N ILE A 99 31.01 -12.50 -8.00
CA ILE A 99 30.58 -11.30 -8.73
C ILE A 99 29.10 -11.00 -8.45
N VAL A 100 28.24 -12.02 -8.55
CA VAL A 100 26.80 -11.89 -8.27
C VAL A 100 26.56 -11.49 -6.81
N MET A 101 27.31 -12.08 -5.88
CA MET A 101 27.25 -11.75 -4.45
C MET A 101 27.64 -10.28 -4.19
N ILE A 102 28.75 -9.80 -4.77
CA ILE A 102 29.19 -8.41 -4.67
C ILE A 102 28.09 -7.48 -5.18
N PHE A 103 27.50 -7.78 -6.33
CA PHE A 103 26.44 -6.97 -6.94
C PHE A 103 25.19 -6.89 -6.06
N ILE A 104 24.63 -8.04 -5.66
CA ILE A 104 23.39 -8.10 -4.86
C ILE A 104 23.58 -7.41 -3.51
N TYR A 105 24.69 -7.66 -2.81
CA TYR A 105 24.91 -7.03 -1.51
C TYR A 105 25.22 -5.54 -1.63
N SER A 106 25.89 -5.09 -2.70
CA SER A 106 26.07 -3.65 -2.96
C SER A 106 24.74 -2.95 -3.21
N MET A 107 23.83 -3.57 -3.98
CA MET A 107 22.46 -3.05 -4.16
C MET A 107 21.68 -3.01 -2.85
N ALA A 108 21.82 -4.03 -2.00
CA ALA A 108 21.17 -4.06 -0.70
C ALA A 108 21.69 -2.95 0.24
N ILE A 109 23.00 -2.72 0.26
CA ILE A 109 23.62 -1.62 1.02
C ILE A 109 23.09 -0.27 0.53
N HIS A 110 23.08 -0.06 -0.79
CA HIS A 110 22.56 1.18 -1.37
C HIS A 110 21.08 1.40 -1.01
N HIS A 111 20.25 0.37 -1.19
CA HIS A 111 18.82 0.46 -0.91
C HIS A 111 18.54 0.70 0.57
N PHE A 112 19.12 -0.10 1.48
CA PHE A 112 18.86 0.02 2.91
C PHE A 112 19.53 1.22 3.58
N GLY A 113 20.64 1.71 3.02
CA GLY A 113 21.41 2.82 3.59
C GLY A 113 21.00 4.19 3.06
N PHE A 114 20.69 4.29 1.76
CA PHE A 114 20.70 5.58 1.07
C PHE A 114 19.46 5.84 0.20
N SER A 115 18.64 4.83 -0.09
CA SER A 115 17.46 5.01 -0.95
C SER A 115 16.37 5.82 -0.26
N SER A 116 15.89 6.88 -0.92
CA SER A 116 14.74 7.67 -0.48
C SER A 116 13.46 6.84 -0.41
N SER A 117 13.28 5.87 -1.32
CA SER A 117 12.11 4.99 -1.32
C SER A 117 12.13 3.99 -0.17
N TYR A 118 13.31 3.46 0.18
CA TYR A 118 13.44 2.62 1.37
C TYR A 118 13.21 3.43 2.64
N LYS A 119 13.76 4.65 2.74
CA LYS A 119 13.54 5.54 3.88
C LYS A 119 12.06 5.81 4.10
N ALA A 120 11.33 6.19 3.05
CA ALA A 120 9.88 6.39 3.11
C ALA A 120 9.12 5.14 3.56
N PHE A 121 9.47 3.96 3.02
CA PHE A 121 8.88 2.69 3.45
C PHE A 121 9.23 2.34 4.90
N PHE A 122 10.48 2.54 5.31
CA PHE A 122 10.95 2.27 6.66
C PHE A 122 10.29 3.18 7.70
N ASP A 123 10.15 4.46 7.37
CA ASP A 123 9.45 5.44 8.21
C ASP A 123 7.96 5.09 8.30
N PHE A 124 7.33 4.64 7.21
CA PHE A 124 5.97 4.11 7.21
C PHE A 124 5.79 2.85 8.08
N GLN A 125 6.75 1.92 8.07
CA GLN A 125 6.69 0.74 8.96
C GLN A 125 6.85 1.11 10.44
N ASN A 126 7.60 2.18 10.72
CA ASN A 126 7.84 2.65 12.09
C ASN A 126 6.85 3.72 12.55
N SER A 127 6.06 4.34 11.67
CA SER A 127 5.03 5.30 12.07
C SER A 127 3.95 4.64 12.92
N GLY A 128 3.66 3.34 12.70
CA GLY A 128 2.83 2.52 13.58
C GLY A 128 3.46 2.14 14.93
N THR A 129 4.75 2.42 15.17
CA THR A 129 5.44 2.17 16.45
C THR A 129 6.00 3.43 17.12
N ARG A 130 6.10 4.56 16.40
CA ARG A 130 6.69 5.82 16.88
C ARG A 130 5.63 6.84 17.32
N SER A 131 4.40 6.76 16.80
CA SER A 131 3.27 7.59 17.24
C SER A 131 2.84 7.27 18.67
N PHE A 132 3.02 6.04 19.15
CA PHE A 132 2.54 5.70 20.49
C PHE A 132 3.42 6.26 21.62
N SER A 133 4.73 6.44 21.42
CA SER A 133 5.68 6.76 22.51
C SER A 133 6.21 8.19 22.51
N THR A 134 6.46 8.78 21.33
CA THR A 134 7.06 10.12 21.25
C THR A 134 5.99 11.20 21.32
N GLU A 135 4.83 10.95 20.71
CA GLU A 135 3.65 11.79 20.85
C GLU A 135 3.08 11.70 22.27
N GLN A 136 2.95 10.52 22.90
CA GLN A 136 2.58 10.47 24.32
C GLN A 136 3.53 11.28 25.22
N THR A 137 4.83 11.36 24.93
CA THR A 137 5.78 12.11 25.78
C THR A 137 5.70 13.62 25.56
N ILE A 138 5.53 14.08 24.32
CA ILE A 138 5.36 15.51 23.99
C ILE A 138 3.96 16.00 24.40
N ILE A 139 2.95 15.15 24.20
CA ILE A 139 1.58 15.37 24.64
C ILE A 139 1.54 15.37 26.18
N SER A 140 2.17 14.43 26.90
CA SER A 140 2.23 14.43 28.38
C SER A 140 2.85 15.71 28.97
N LYS A 141 3.89 16.26 28.32
CA LYS A 141 4.53 17.51 28.76
C LYS A 141 3.76 18.78 28.39
N LYS A 142 2.81 18.68 27.45
CA LYS A 142 1.93 19.78 27.03
C LYS A 142 0.52 19.67 27.66
N ILE A 143 0.14 18.48 28.14
CA ILE A 143 -1.16 18.10 28.75
C ILE A 143 -1.35 18.71 30.14
N GLU A 144 -0.31 19.12 30.86
CA GLU A 144 -0.49 19.76 32.17
C GLU A 144 -1.36 21.04 32.12
N ASN A 145 -1.65 21.60 30.94
CA ASN A 145 -2.38 22.87 30.79
C ASN A 145 -3.60 22.88 29.85
N THR A 146 -4.18 21.76 29.38
CA THR A 146 -5.44 21.85 28.58
C THR A 146 -6.30 20.58 28.65
N ASN A 147 -7.62 20.77 28.79
CA ASN A 147 -8.64 19.72 28.92
C ASN A 147 -8.60 18.70 27.75
N VAL A 148 -8.45 17.42 28.11
CA VAL A 148 -8.12 16.28 27.22
C VAL A 148 -9.30 15.79 26.36
N GLU A 149 -10.54 15.98 26.79
CA GLU A 149 -11.73 15.49 26.06
C GLU A 149 -11.97 16.22 24.72
N THR A 150 -11.56 17.48 24.60
CA THR A 150 -11.86 18.30 23.42
C THR A 150 -10.92 18.07 22.24
N VAL A 151 -9.69 17.60 22.49
CA VAL A 151 -8.65 17.41 21.45
C VAL A 151 -8.73 16.02 20.81
N ILE A 152 -9.09 14.99 21.57
CA ILE A 152 -9.30 13.64 21.01
C ILE A 152 -10.57 13.61 20.15
N SER A 153 -11.58 14.41 20.50
CA SER A 153 -12.82 14.55 19.74
C SER A 153 -12.65 15.15 18.34
N SER A 154 -11.55 15.86 18.03
CA SER A 154 -11.44 16.61 16.77
C SER A 154 -10.81 15.85 15.60
N TYR A 155 -10.15 14.72 15.85
CA TYR A 155 -9.47 13.95 14.79
C TYR A 155 -10.32 12.80 14.25
N ASP A 156 -11.23 12.28 15.07
CA ASP A 156 -12.24 11.29 14.69
C ASP A 156 -13.58 11.95 14.29
N SER A 157 -13.64 13.28 14.19
CA SER A 157 -14.87 13.94 13.75
C SER A 157 -15.14 13.63 12.28
N ILE A 158 -16.40 13.37 11.97
CA ILE A 158 -16.88 13.03 10.62
C ILE A 158 -17.76 14.17 10.15
N MET A 159 -17.59 14.58 8.88
CA MET A 159 -18.45 15.59 8.27
C MET A 159 -19.90 15.14 8.26
N GLU A 160 -20.80 16.07 8.56
CA GLU A 160 -22.25 15.84 8.46
C GLU A 160 -22.62 15.32 7.06
N THR A 161 -23.47 14.30 7.01
CA THR A 161 -23.77 13.54 5.79
C THR A 161 -24.33 14.40 4.66
N ASN A 162 -25.28 15.31 4.94
CA ASN A 162 -25.85 16.16 3.90
C ASN A 162 -24.83 17.18 3.39
N LYS A 163 -23.99 17.75 4.27
CA LYS A 163 -22.90 18.65 3.87
C LYS A 163 -21.91 17.95 2.94
N PHE A 164 -21.49 16.73 3.28
CA PHE A 164 -20.59 15.92 2.44
C PHE A 164 -21.18 15.68 1.05
N TRP A 165 -22.41 15.17 1.00
CA TRP A 165 -23.07 14.87 -0.28
C TRP A 165 -23.35 16.12 -1.10
N ASN A 166 -23.68 17.25 -0.47
CA ASN A 166 -23.86 18.51 -1.17
C ASN A 166 -22.56 18.99 -1.84
N ILE A 167 -21.39 18.77 -1.22
CA ILE A 167 -20.09 19.05 -1.85
C ILE A 167 -19.91 18.14 -3.08
N ILE A 168 -20.10 16.83 -2.94
CA ILE A 168 -19.94 15.88 -4.06
C ILE A 168 -20.90 16.23 -5.21
N GLU A 169 -22.18 16.47 -4.92
CA GLU A 169 -23.18 16.84 -5.94
C GLU A 169 -22.84 18.17 -6.62
N THR A 170 -22.38 19.17 -5.85
CA THR A 170 -21.92 20.45 -6.41
C THR A 170 -20.77 20.24 -7.40
N THR A 171 -19.78 19.41 -7.04
CA THR A 171 -18.60 19.15 -7.89
C THR A 171 -18.98 18.38 -9.15
N LYS A 172 -19.84 17.36 -9.03
CA LYS A 172 -20.35 16.58 -10.17
C LYS A 172 -21.16 17.43 -11.14
N ASN A 173 -22.00 18.32 -10.62
CA ASN A 173 -22.81 19.22 -11.46
C ASN A 173 -21.93 20.24 -12.20
N LYS A 174 -20.90 20.79 -11.54
CA LYS A 174 -19.96 21.72 -12.15
C LYS A 174 -19.05 21.06 -13.19
N SER A 175 -18.72 19.79 -12.99
CA SER A 175 -17.93 19.02 -13.95
C SER A 175 -18.77 18.42 -15.09
N LEU A 176 -20.10 18.62 -15.09
CA LEU A 176 -21.02 18.02 -16.06
C LEU A 176 -20.92 16.49 -16.12
N GLY A 177 -20.52 15.85 -15.00
CA GLY A 177 -20.31 14.41 -14.91
C GLY A 177 -18.93 13.93 -15.34
N ASP A 178 -18.05 14.79 -15.84
CA ASP A 178 -16.65 14.46 -16.16
C ASP A 178 -15.86 14.24 -14.86
N TYR A 179 -15.18 13.09 -14.76
CA TYR A 179 -14.54 12.67 -13.52
C TYR A 179 -13.24 13.42 -13.23
N GLU A 180 -12.38 13.65 -14.22
CA GLU A 180 -11.15 14.42 -14.06
C GLU A 180 -11.47 15.87 -13.66
N GLN A 181 -12.43 16.48 -14.34
CA GLN A 181 -12.88 17.84 -14.02
C GLN A 181 -13.57 17.89 -12.65
N GLN A 182 -14.23 16.81 -12.21
CA GLN A 182 -14.80 16.72 -10.86
C GLN A 182 -13.71 16.82 -9.78
N GLN A 183 -12.52 16.24 -10.00
CA GLN A 183 -11.40 16.33 -9.06
C GLN A 183 -10.96 17.78 -8.86
N ILE A 184 -10.85 18.54 -9.96
CA ILE A 184 -10.50 19.97 -9.94
C ILE A 184 -11.59 20.78 -9.22
N GLU A 185 -12.87 20.49 -9.47
CA GLU A 185 -13.96 21.18 -8.78
C GLU A 185 -14.04 20.81 -7.30
N LEU A 186 -13.73 19.57 -6.93
CA LEU A 186 -13.67 19.12 -5.54
C LEU A 186 -12.56 19.86 -4.79
N GLU A 187 -11.37 19.97 -5.39
CA GLU A 187 -10.27 20.73 -4.82
C GLU A 187 -10.70 22.17 -4.48
N LYS A 188 -11.36 22.86 -5.42
CA LYS A 188 -11.89 24.22 -5.23
C LYS A 188 -12.93 24.31 -4.10
N GLU A 189 -13.82 23.33 -3.97
CA GLU A 189 -14.82 23.32 -2.89
C GLU A 189 -14.16 23.06 -1.53
N LEU A 190 -13.22 22.12 -1.44
CA LEU A 190 -12.50 21.82 -0.20
C LEU A 190 -11.61 22.98 0.25
N TYR A 191 -11.05 23.76 -0.68
CA TYR A 191 -10.26 24.96 -0.35
C TYR A 191 -11.04 26.05 0.38
N LYS A 192 -12.37 26.06 0.29
CA LYS A 192 -13.24 26.99 1.02
C LYS A 192 -13.45 26.59 2.47
N LEU A 193 -13.12 25.34 2.82
CA LEU A 193 -13.32 24.78 4.14
C LEU A 193 -12.10 25.05 5.05
N THR A 194 -12.34 25.02 6.36
CA THR A 194 -11.26 25.01 7.35
C THR A 194 -10.47 23.70 7.29
N ALA A 195 -9.25 23.66 7.85
CA ALA A 195 -8.43 22.44 7.86
C ALA A 195 -9.14 21.26 8.55
N ASN A 196 -9.85 21.54 9.65
CA ASN A 196 -10.58 20.51 10.38
C ASN A 196 -11.77 19.99 9.56
N GLU A 197 -12.48 20.85 8.84
CA GLU A 197 -13.57 20.41 7.96
C GLU A 197 -13.06 19.59 6.77
N VAL A 198 -11.85 19.86 6.24
CA VAL A 198 -11.23 19.02 5.21
C VAL A 198 -10.87 17.63 5.77
N LEU A 199 -10.38 17.55 7.01
CA LEU A 199 -10.15 16.27 7.69
C LEU A 199 -11.47 15.52 7.93
N GLU A 200 -12.52 16.22 8.35
CA GLU A 200 -13.86 15.65 8.53
C GLU A 200 -14.44 15.10 7.22
N PHE A 201 -14.17 15.79 6.10
CA PHE A 201 -14.52 15.31 4.76
C PHE A 201 -13.76 14.01 4.43
N ASP A 202 -12.44 13.97 4.65
CA ASP A 202 -11.62 12.77 4.44
C ASP A 202 -12.12 11.58 5.28
N ASN A 203 -12.40 11.81 6.56
CA ASN A 203 -12.96 10.82 7.47
C ASN A 203 -14.30 10.26 6.96
N LYS A 204 -15.18 11.13 6.46
CA LYS A 204 -16.46 10.70 5.86
C LYS A 204 -16.23 9.87 4.60
N PHE A 205 -15.35 10.32 3.72
CA PHE A 205 -15.01 9.64 2.47
C PHE A 205 -14.47 8.23 2.72
N ARG A 206 -13.50 8.10 3.65
CA ARG A 206 -12.91 6.82 4.06
C ARG A 206 -13.91 5.89 4.72
N THR A 207 -14.82 6.43 5.53
CA THR A 207 -15.93 5.66 6.13
C THR A 207 -16.85 5.10 5.05
N LEU A 208 -17.24 5.90 4.06
CA LEU A 208 -18.10 5.46 2.95
C LEU A 208 -17.42 4.38 2.09
N ARG A 209 -16.13 4.53 1.76
CA ARG A 209 -15.38 3.48 1.05
C ARG A 209 -15.32 2.17 1.83
N GLY A 210 -15.10 2.25 3.15
CA GLY A 210 -15.07 1.07 4.01
C GLY A 210 -16.42 0.35 4.11
N ASN A 211 -17.54 1.09 4.04
CA ASN A 211 -18.88 0.50 4.10
C ASN A 211 -19.22 -0.39 2.89
N ILE A 212 -18.61 -0.12 1.74
CA ILE A 212 -18.81 -0.89 0.51
C ILE A 212 -17.60 -1.81 0.20
N TYR A 213 -16.77 -2.10 1.20
CA TYR A 213 -15.69 -3.07 1.08
C TYR A 213 -16.23 -4.51 1.23
N ASN A 214 -16.95 -4.97 0.21
CA ASN A 214 -17.57 -6.30 0.17
C ASN A 214 -17.51 -6.91 -1.24
N TRP A 215 -17.77 -8.21 -1.32
CA TRP A 215 -17.67 -8.98 -2.56
C TRP A 215 -18.70 -8.61 -3.63
N ASP A 216 -19.88 -8.07 -3.27
CA ASP A 216 -20.88 -7.62 -4.25
C ASP A 216 -20.38 -6.39 -5.03
N PHE A 217 -19.82 -5.41 -4.33
CA PHE A 217 -19.21 -4.24 -4.98
C PHE A 217 -17.94 -4.61 -5.74
N TRP A 218 -17.19 -5.61 -5.25
CA TRP A 218 -16.04 -6.14 -5.97
C TRP A 218 -16.45 -6.78 -7.29
N ALA A 219 -17.49 -7.62 -7.27
CA ALA A 219 -18.08 -8.21 -8.47
C ALA A 219 -18.53 -7.14 -9.46
N ALA A 220 -19.22 -6.10 -8.99
CA ALA A 220 -19.64 -5.00 -9.86
C ALA A 220 -18.45 -4.28 -10.51
N ALA A 221 -17.42 -3.93 -9.74
CA ALA A 221 -16.20 -3.32 -10.28
C ALA A 221 -15.52 -4.22 -11.32
N TYR A 222 -15.42 -5.52 -11.03
CA TYR A 222 -14.85 -6.52 -11.92
C TYR A 222 -15.64 -6.63 -13.23
N ILE A 223 -16.97 -6.76 -13.17
CA ILE A 223 -17.83 -6.88 -14.36
C ILE A 223 -17.77 -5.60 -15.19
N ILE A 224 -17.88 -4.43 -14.56
CA ILE A 224 -17.90 -3.13 -15.25
C ILE A 224 -16.58 -2.88 -15.99
N ASN A 225 -15.45 -3.23 -15.37
CA ASN A 225 -14.12 -2.96 -15.92
C ASN A 225 -13.57 -4.10 -16.81
N GLY A 226 -14.26 -5.24 -16.87
CA GLY A 226 -13.73 -6.43 -17.54
C GLY A 226 -12.52 -7.05 -16.82
N GLY A 227 -12.53 -7.01 -15.49
CA GLY A 227 -11.45 -7.44 -14.61
C GLY A 227 -11.04 -6.34 -13.64
N CYS A 228 -10.65 -6.67 -12.41
CA CYS A 228 -10.27 -5.66 -11.42
C CYS A 228 -9.31 -6.20 -10.36
N SER A 229 -8.20 -5.47 -10.14
CA SER A 229 -7.25 -5.72 -9.05
C SER A 229 -7.67 -4.98 -7.76
N ASP A 230 -6.99 -5.25 -6.64
CA ASP A 230 -7.19 -4.54 -5.38
C ASP A 230 -7.11 -3.00 -5.53
N ASP A 231 -6.15 -2.52 -6.33
CA ASP A 231 -5.96 -1.09 -6.59
C ASP A 231 -7.16 -0.54 -7.40
N CYS A 232 -7.56 -1.26 -8.45
CA CYS A 232 -8.76 -0.93 -9.23
C CYS A 232 -10.03 -0.88 -8.35
N PHE A 233 -10.21 -1.82 -7.42
CA PHE A 233 -11.37 -1.84 -6.54
C PHE A 233 -11.33 -0.71 -5.50
N SER A 234 -10.15 -0.32 -5.03
CA SER A 234 -9.98 0.87 -4.21
C SER A 234 -10.44 2.13 -4.94
N ASP A 235 -10.07 2.26 -6.21
CA ASP A 235 -10.39 3.41 -7.04
C ASP A 235 -11.88 3.43 -7.41
N PHE A 236 -12.46 2.27 -7.78
CA PHE A 236 -13.90 2.11 -8.02
C PHE A 236 -14.76 2.66 -6.88
N ARG A 237 -14.42 2.31 -5.63
CA ARG A 237 -15.17 2.77 -4.45
C ARG A 237 -15.08 4.29 -4.27
N GLY A 238 -13.95 4.90 -4.63
CA GLY A 238 -13.78 6.35 -4.64
C GLY A 238 -14.62 7.01 -5.74
N TRP A 239 -14.56 6.47 -6.96
CA TRP A 239 -15.34 6.93 -8.10
C TRP A 239 -16.85 6.82 -7.87
N LEU A 240 -17.32 5.72 -7.27
CA LEU A 240 -18.74 5.51 -6.99
C LEU A 240 -19.29 6.55 -6.00
N ILE A 241 -18.49 6.98 -5.01
CA ILE A 241 -18.84 8.11 -4.16
C ILE A 241 -18.99 9.38 -5.01
N GLY A 242 -18.06 9.62 -5.94
CA GLY A 242 -18.10 10.72 -6.91
C GLY A 242 -19.39 10.77 -7.74
N GLN A 243 -20.04 9.62 -7.97
CA GLN A 243 -21.33 9.54 -8.68
C GLN A 243 -22.50 10.15 -7.89
N GLY A 244 -22.31 10.49 -6.62
CA GLY A 244 -23.28 11.18 -5.79
C GLY A 244 -24.17 10.26 -4.97
N LYS A 245 -24.92 10.86 -4.04
CA LYS A 245 -25.65 10.15 -2.98
C LYS A 245 -26.64 9.12 -3.51
N SER A 246 -27.48 9.52 -4.47
CA SER A 246 -28.54 8.66 -5.01
C SER A 246 -27.99 7.38 -5.63
N VAL A 247 -26.94 7.49 -6.46
CA VAL A 247 -26.30 6.34 -7.10
C VAL A 247 -25.66 5.43 -6.04
N PHE A 248 -24.93 6.01 -5.09
CA PHE A 248 -24.26 5.27 -4.03
C PHE A 248 -25.25 4.51 -3.13
N GLU A 249 -26.32 5.17 -2.66
CA GLU A 249 -27.32 4.57 -1.79
C GLU A 249 -28.17 3.51 -2.52
N ASN A 250 -28.51 3.74 -3.80
CA ASN A 250 -29.21 2.74 -4.60
C ASN A 250 -28.36 1.48 -4.82
N ALA A 251 -27.05 1.63 -5.05
CA ALA A 251 -26.13 0.51 -5.20
C ALA A 251 -26.00 -0.33 -3.92
N ILE A 252 -26.06 0.31 -2.73
CA ILE A 252 -26.07 -0.39 -1.45
C ILE A 252 -27.34 -1.25 -1.29
N ILE A 253 -28.49 -0.73 -1.72
CA ILE A 253 -29.77 -1.45 -1.62
C ILE A 253 -29.82 -2.58 -2.66
N ASN A 254 -29.34 -2.31 -3.87
CA ASN A 254 -29.30 -3.24 -4.98
C ASN A 254 -28.13 -2.92 -5.89
N ILE A 255 -27.10 -3.77 -5.87
CA ILE A 255 -25.89 -3.57 -6.67
C ILE A 255 -26.17 -3.53 -8.17
N GLU A 256 -27.21 -4.21 -8.66
CA GLU A 256 -27.58 -4.19 -10.07
C GLU A 256 -28.12 -2.84 -10.55
N SER A 257 -28.44 -1.90 -9.66
CA SER A 257 -28.81 -0.52 -10.03
C SER A 257 -27.68 0.23 -10.74
N LEU A 258 -26.43 -0.23 -10.61
CA LEU A 258 -25.28 0.33 -11.33
C LEU A 258 -25.39 0.18 -12.86
N THR A 259 -26.30 -0.66 -13.37
CA THR A 259 -26.63 -0.73 -14.81
C THR A 259 -27.24 0.56 -15.38
N GLU A 260 -27.71 1.48 -14.52
CA GLU A 260 -28.26 2.78 -14.94
C GLU A 260 -27.17 3.82 -15.25
N LEU A 261 -25.90 3.51 -14.94
CA LEU A 261 -24.77 4.37 -15.26
C LEU A 261 -24.55 4.42 -16.78
N LYS A 262 -24.56 5.63 -17.34
CA LYS A 262 -24.34 5.84 -18.77
C LYS A 262 -22.87 5.81 -19.17
N ASP A 263 -22.01 6.18 -18.23
CA ASP A 263 -20.56 6.28 -18.39
C ASP A 263 -19.92 5.74 -17.11
N THR A 264 -18.98 4.83 -17.29
CA THR A 264 -18.23 4.15 -16.23
C THR A 264 -16.78 4.62 -16.18
N ASN A 265 -16.44 5.70 -16.88
CA ASN A 265 -15.10 6.30 -16.97
C ASN A 265 -14.02 5.33 -17.47
N ASP A 266 -14.39 4.32 -18.26
CA ASP A 266 -13.51 3.30 -18.85
C ASP A 266 -12.49 2.69 -17.86
N GLY A 267 -12.85 2.59 -16.58
CA GLY A 267 -11.98 2.02 -15.54
C GLY A 267 -10.97 2.98 -14.91
N ASP A 268 -10.86 4.23 -15.39
CA ASP A 268 -9.95 5.23 -14.84
C ASP A 268 -10.55 5.90 -13.60
N TRP A 269 -10.65 5.16 -12.51
CA TRP A 269 -11.37 5.61 -11.31
C TRP A 269 -10.50 6.36 -10.30
N GLU A 270 -9.21 6.54 -10.58
CA GLU A 270 -8.26 7.11 -9.62
C GLU A 270 -8.48 8.63 -9.45
N GLY A 271 -8.34 9.14 -8.22
CA GLY A 271 -8.14 10.57 -8.01
C GLY A 271 -8.86 11.19 -6.83
N LEU A 272 -10.21 11.10 -6.75
CA LEU A 272 -10.99 11.82 -5.72
C LEU A 272 -10.54 11.53 -4.29
N SER A 273 -10.06 10.31 -4.02
CA SER A 273 -9.60 9.90 -2.69
C SER A 273 -8.36 10.63 -2.18
N TYR A 274 -7.60 11.29 -3.05
CA TYR A 274 -6.37 12.02 -2.68
C TYR A 274 -6.58 13.53 -2.47
N ILE A 275 -7.72 14.07 -2.91
CA ILE A 275 -7.95 15.52 -2.98
C ILE A 275 -7.98 16.15 -1.59
N ALA A 276 -8.67 15.53 -0.63
CA ALA A 276 -8.75 16.08 0.74
C ALA A 276 -7.37 16.15 1.41
N THR A 277 -6.56 15.10 1.27
CA THR A 277 -5.17 15.08 1.78
C THR A 277 -4.35 16.20 1.15
N SER A 278 -4.39 16.33 -0.18
CA SER A 278 -3.63 17.35 -0.91
C SER A 278 -4.02 18.78 -0.48
N VAL A 279 -5.32 19.08 -0.42
CA VAL A 279 -5.84 20.40 -0.01
C VAL A 279 -5.47 20.71 1.44
N TYR A 280 -5.49 19.73 2.35
CA TYR A 280 -5.08 19.95 3.73
C TYR A 280 -3.59 20.31 3.81
N GLU A 281 -2.75 19.56 3.12
CA GLU A 281 -1.30 19.75 3.11
C GLU A 281 -0.92 21.11 2.55
N GLU A 282 -1.46 21.48 1.40
CA GLU A 282 -1.20 22.78 0.76
C GLU A 282 -1.67 23.95 1.62
N LYS A 283 -2.84 23.83 2.25
CA LYS A 283 -3.41 24.91 3.07
C LYS A 283 -2.73 25.06 4.43
N THR A 284 -2.17 23.99 5.00
CA THR A 284 -1.57 24.02 6.35
C THR A 284 -0.04 23.98 6.36
N GLY A 285 0.58 23.58 5.25
CA GLY A 285 2.01 23.29 5.15
C GLY A 285 2.45 22.07 5.97
N LYS A 286 1.51 21.20 6.37
CA LYS A 286 1.75 20.03 7.23
C LYS A 286 1.02 18.82 6.67
N GLU A 287 1.59 17.62 6.87
CA GLU A 287 0.90 16.35 6.60
C GLU A 287 -0.45 16.32 7.31
N MET A 288 -1.47 15.77 6.62
CA MET A 288 -2.80 15.59 7.22
C MET A 288 -2.69 14.66 8.44
N SER A 289 -3.29 15.09 9.55
CA SER A 289 -3.38 14.26 10.75
C SER A 289 -4.09 12.94 10.47
N ILE A 290 -3.67 11.88 11.15
CA ILE A 290 -4.30 10.56 11.04
C ILE A 290 -5.73 10.65 11.61
N GLY A 291 -6.72 10.68 10.72
CA GLY A 291 -8.13 10.54 11.08
C GLY A 291 -8.58 9.09 11.14
N ILE A 292 -9.87 8.86 10.90
CA ILE A 292 -10.51 7.54 10.97
C ILE A 292 -9.88 6.58 9.98
N SER A 293 -9.51 5.40 10.46
CA SER A 293 -9.03 4.32 9.60
C SER A 293 -10.17 3.70 8.80
N GLU A 294 -9.97 3.55 7.50
CA GLU A 294 -10.90 2.83 6.63
C GLU A 294 -10.98 1.36 7.03
N ASN A 295 -12.19 0.79 6.94
CA ASN A 295 -12.41 -0.62 7.19
C ASN A 295 -11.97 -1.45 5.97
N PHE A 296 -10.99 -2.32 6.17
CA PHE A 296 -10.49 -3.27 5.16
C PHE A 296 -10.81 -4.72 5.51
N ASN A 297 -11.86 -4.97 6.30
CA ASN A 297 -12.39 -6.30 6.52
C ASN A 297 -13.44 -6.60 5.44
N ILE A 298 -13.08 -7.39 4.43
CA ILE A 298 -14.01 -7.71 3.34
C ILE A 298 -15.14 -8.61 3.85
N THR A 299 -16.37 -8.26 3.49
CA THR A 299 -17.57 -9.03 3.87
C THR A 299 -18.28 -9.60 2.65
N GLY A 300 -19.22 -10.52 2.88
CA GLY A 300 -19.96 -11.20 1.82
C GLY A 300 -19.30 -12.52 1.41
N GLU A 301 -19.78 -13.10 0.33
CA GLU A 301 -19.27 -14.35 -0.23
C GLU A 301 -18.44 -14.03 -1.48
N GLU A 302 -17.21 -14.53 -1.52
CA GLU A 302 -16.34 -14.45 -2.69
C GLU A 302 -16.95 -15.25 -3.84
N TRP A 303 -16.91 -14.70 -5.05
CA TRP A 303 -17.40 -15.32 -6.27
C TRP A 303 -16.28 -16.10 -6.97
N ASP A 304 -16.64 -17.11 -7.76
CA ASP A 304 -15.69 -17.92 -8.52
C ASP A 304 -15.49 -17.37 -9.94
N GLU A 305 -14.31 -16.80 -10.19
CA GLU A 305 -13.89 -16.18 -11.47
C GLU A 305 -13.91 -17.16 -12.64
N ASP A 306 -13.59 -18.44 -12.40
CA ASP A 306 -13.43 -19.46 -13.44
C ASP A 306 -14.78 -20.09 -13.85
N SER A 307 -15.90 -19.55 -13.35
CA SER A 307 -17.24 -20.09 -13.52
C SER A 307 -18.25 -19.02 -13.95
N ASP A 308 -19.47 -19.44 -14.32
CA ASP A 308 -20.59 -18.53 -14.60
C ASP A 308 -21.18 -17.87 -13.32
N ASP A 309 -20.49 -17.89 -12.17
CA ASP A 309 -21.01 -17.41 -10.89
C ASP A 309 -21.41 -15.92 -10.93
N LEU A 310 -20.53 -15.06 -11.48
CA LEU A 310 -20.83 -13.62 -11.65
C LEU A 310 -22.08 -13.39 -12.52
N LYS A 311 -22.20 -14.13 -13.62
CA LYS A 311 -23.34 -14.06 -14.54
C LYS A 311 -24.65 -14.53 -13.88
N ASN A 312 -24.57 -15.52 -13.00
CA ASN A 312 -25.74 -16.05 -12.29
C ASN A 312 -26.15 -15.16 -11.11
N ARG A 313 -25.19 -14.59 -10.36
CA ARG A 313 -25.44 -13.71 -9.22
C ARG A 313 -25.89 -12.30 -9.62
N TYR A 314 -25.30 -11.74 -10.68
CA TYR A 314 -25.55 -10.37 -11.14
C TYR A 314 -25.91 -10.31 -12.64
N PRO A 315 -27.02 -10.95 -13.05
CA PRO A 315 -27.36 -11.15 -14.46
C PRO A 315 -27.55 -9.85 -15.24
N LYS A 316 -28.05 -8.77 -14.63
CA LYS A 316 -28.24 -7.48 -15.32
C LYS A 316 -26.92 -6.74 -15.50
N LEU A 317 -26.07 -6.76 -14.48
CA LEU A 317 -24.72 -6.19 -14.59
C LEU A 317 -23.93 -6.91 -15.69
N TRP A 318 -23.96 -8.24 -15.66
CA TRP A 318 -23.31 -9.05 -16.69
C TRP A 318 -23.85 -8.77 -18.09
N ALA A 319 -25.18 -8.71 -18.26
CA ALA A 319 -25.78 -8.41 -19.55
C ALA A 319 -25.45 -7.00 -20.07
N THR A 320 -25.13 -6.05 -19.18
CA THR A 320 -24.86 -4.65 -19.56
C THR A 320 -23.37 -4.42 -19.84
N PHE A 321 -22.48 -4.98 -19.01
CA PHE A 321 -21.05 -4.66 -19.05
C PHE A 321 -20.14 -5.90 -19.19
N GLY A 322 -20.65 -7.11 -18.97
CA GLY A 322 -19.85 -8.33 -19.03
C GLY A 322 -19.26 -8.56 -20.42
N MET A 323 -18.00 -9.01 -20.46
CA MET A 323 -17.35 -9.44 -21.70
C MET A 323 -17.71 -10.91 -21.99
N GLU A 324 -17.90 -11.24 -23.27
CA GLU A 324 -18.15 -12.63 -23.73
C GLU A 324 -16.92 -13.55 -23.61
#